data_AF-A0AAN6EF19-F1
#
_entry.id   AF-A0AAN6EF19-F1
#
_cell.length_a   1.000
_cell.length_b   1.000
_cell.length_c   1.000
_cell.angle_alpha   90.00
_cell.angle_beta   90.00
_cell.angle_gamma   90.00
#
_symmetry.space_group_name_H-M   'P 1'
#
loop_
_entity.id
_entity.type
_entity.pdbx_description
1 polymer ?
#
loop_
_entity_poly.entity_id
_entity_poly.type
_entity_poly.pdbx_seq_one_letter_code
_entity_poly.pdbx_strand_id
1 'polypeptide(L)'
;MFRASTMLRVARLGARQMSTATGRPDGSYRRFGRTIGTWMVGTAVLASAGYYVGKDEIDAFDHEEPASELHLSPGKQFKGLPIIEAESTGRERLVVLGSGWGAVAVLKTLDRDKYDVIVVSPDNYFIFTPLLPSATVGTVEFRSVLEGIRRITKRIRGAYVEASAVDVDFEAKCVLIEKPGEGRAWLPYDRLVVGVGAQSITRGTSGL
;
A
#
# COMPACT_ATOMS: atom_id res chain seq x y z
N MET A 1 -26.41 -19.64 -51.15
CA MET A 1 -25.33 -20.09 -50.25
C MET A 1 -25.74 -19.71 -48.81
N PHE A 2 -25.42 -20.57 -47.84
CA PHE A 2 -26.21 -20.90 -46.64
C PHE A 2 -26.53 -19.78 -45.61
N ARG A 3 -27.68 -19.98 -44.95
CA ARG A 3 -28.38 -19.18 -43.93
C ARG A 3 -27.80 -19.30 -42.52
N ALA A 4 -27.96 -18.22 -41.74
CA ALA A 4 -27.87 -18.19 -40.29
C ALA A 4 -29.12 -18.81 -39.61
N SER A 5 -28.86 -19.58 -38.56
CA SER A 5 -29.74 -20.20 -37.56
C SER A 5 -29.18 -19.77 -36.19
N THR A 6 -29.88 -19.35 -35.14
CA THR A 6 -31.12 -19.85 -34.55
C THR A 6 -31.61 -18.80 -33.54
N MET A 7 -32.82 -18.27 -33.72
CA MET A 7 -33.56 -17.55 -32.68
C MET A 7 -35.04 -17.93 -32.86
N LEU A 8 -35.75 -18.11 -31.75
CA LEU A 8 -37.21 -18.24 -31.62
C LEU A 8 -37.91 -19.49 -32.18
N ARG A 9 -38.33 -20.36 -31.26
CA ARG A 9 -39.64 -21.07 -31.18
C ARG A 9 -39.56 -21.93 -29.91
N VAL A 10 -40.56 -22.00 -29.02
CA VAL A 10 -41.88 -22.63 -29.17
C VAL A 10 -42.77 -22.08 -28.02
N ALA A 11 -43.78 -21.26 -28.30
CA ALA A 11 -45.23 -21.59 -28.39
C ALA A 11 -45.84 -22.14 -27.08
N ARG A 12 -46.61 -21.35 -26.30
CA ARG A 12 -48.08 -21.16 -26.42
C ARG A 12 -48.84 -22.43 -26.84
N LEU A 13 -49.56 -23.04 -25.90
CA LEU A 13 -50.88 -23.66 -26.10
C LEU A 13 -51.47 -24.17 -24.78
N GLY A 14 -52.77 -23.94 -24.57
CA GLY A 14 -53.59 -24.77 -23.68
C GLY A 14 -54.24 -24.10 -22.47
N ALA A 15 -55.30 -23.34 -22.69
CA ALA A 15 -56.31 -23.04 -21.67
C ALA A 15 -57.61 -23.79 -22.01
N ARG A 16 -58.09 -24.69 -21.13
CA ARG A 16 -59.49 -24.81 -20.63
C ARG A 16 -59.86 -26.21 -20.07
N GLN A 17 -60.20 -26.19 -18.77
CA GLN A 17 -61.38 -26.70 -18.03
C GLN A 17 -61.72 -28.19 -17.78
N MET A 18 -62.29 -28.35 -16.56
CA MET A 18 -63.11 -29.43 -15.94
C MET A 18 -62.34 -30.61 -15.30
N SER A 19 -62.66 -31.15 -14.12
CA SER A 19 -63.69 -30.91 -13.09
C SER A 19 -63.33 -31.76 -11.85
N THR A 20 -63.79 -31.31 -10.66
CA THR A 20 -64.03 -32.08 -9.42
C THR A 20 -62.92 -32.87 -8.72
N ALA A 21 -62.46 -32.37 -7.56
CA ALA A 21 -62.29 -33.17 -6.34
C ALA A 21 -62.21 -32.26 -5.11
N THR A 22 -63.11 -32.53 -4.17
CA THR A 22 -63.35 -31.91 -2.86
C THR A 22 -62.24 -32.17 -1.85
N GLY A 23 -61.83 -31.12 -1.12
CA GLY A 23 -61.05 -31.24 0.12
C GLY A 23 -60.80 -29.87 0.75
N ARG A 24 -61.48 -29.57 1.87
CA ARG A 24 -61.19 -28.39 2.71
C ARG A 24 -59.86 -28.57 3.44
N PRO A 25 -59.06 -27.50 3.59
CA PRO A 25 -58.32 -27.34 4.83
C PRO A 25 -58.41 -25.92 5.43
N ASP A 26 -58.06 -25.91 6.70
CA ASP A 26 -58.45 -25.01 7.78
C ASP A 26 -57.82 -23.60 7.78
N GLY A 27 -58.55 -22.63 8.32
CA GLY A 27 -58.23 -21.20 8.35
C GLY A 27 -57.20 -20.75 9.40
N SER A 28 -56.22 -21.59 9.77
CA SER A 28 -55.31 -21.34 10.90
C SER A 28 -53.85 -21.00 10.53
N TYR A 29 -53.53 -20.78 9.24
CA TYR A 29 -52.15 -20.54 8.79
C TYR A 29 -51.85 -19.12 8.30
N ARG A 30 -52.65 -18.12 8.70
CA ARG A 30 -52.51 -16.74 8.20
C ARG A 30 -51.92 -15.73 9.19
N ARG A 31 -51.61 -16.13 10.42
CA ARG A 31 -51.16 -15.22 11.48
C ARG A 31 -49.73 -15.49 12.01
N PHE A 32 -49.11 -16.63 11.66
CA PHE A 32 -47.78 -17.00 12.17
C PHE A 32 -46.61 -16.55 11.26
N GLY A 33 -46.82 -16.41 9.96
CA GLY A 33 -45.76 -16.05 9.00
C GLY A 33 -45.32 -14.57 9.02
N ARG A 34 -46.03 -13.70 9.73
CA ARG A 34 -45.81 -12.24 9.68
C ARG A 34 -44.90 -11.73 10.80
N THR A 35 -44.77 -12.47 11.90
CA THR A 35 -43.90 -12.14 13.03
C THR A 35 -42.45 -12.61 12.80
N ILE A 36 -42.25 -13.78 12.20
CA ILE A 36 -40.89 -14.32 11.93
C ILE A 36 -40.17 -13.49 10.86
N GLY A 37 -40.88 -13.02 9.83
CA GLY A 37 -40.29 -12.22 8.75
C GLY A 37 -39.74 -10.86 9.21
N THR A 38 -40.40 -10.20 10.17
CA THR A 38 -39.97 -8.88 10.67
C THR A 38 -38.70 -8.96 11.52
N TRP A 39 -38.52 -10.03 12.31
CA TRP A 39 -37.31 -10.21 13.11
C TRP A 39 -36.09 -10.57 12.26
N MET A 40 -36.25 -11.33 11.17
CA MET A 40 -35.13 -11.64 10.25
C MET A 40 -34.64 -10.42 9.46
N VAL A 41 -35.54 -9.53 9.03
CA VAL A 41 -35.13 -8.32 8.30
C VAL A 41 -34.44 -7.32 9.25
N GLY A 42 -34.92 -7.20 10.49
CA GLY A 42 -34.32 -6.32 11.51
C GLY A 42 -32.89 -6.71 11.90
N THR A 43 -32.60 -8.01 12.06
CA THR A 43 -31.24 -8.49 12.35
C THR A 43 -30.31 -8.35 11.16
N ALA A 44 -30.78 -8.54 9.94
CA ALA A 44 -29.96 -8.35 8.73
C ALA A 44 -29.56 -6.89 8.50
N VAL A 45 -30.42 -5.92 8.82
CA VAL A 45 -30.10 -4.48 8.66
C VAL A 45 -29.16 -3.98 9.76
N LEU A 46 -29.31 -4.45 11.00
CA LEU A 46 -28.38 -4.12 12.09
C LEU A 46 -27.01 -4.79 11.92
N ALA A 47 -26.96 -6.03 11.41
CA ALA A 47 -25.71 -6.69 11.06
C ALA A 47 -25.02 -5.98 9.88
N SER A 48 -25.77 -5.56 8.86
CA SER A 48 -25.25 -4.79 7.72
C SER A 48 -24.69 -3.43 8.16
N ALA A 49 -25.46 -2.63 8.90
CA ALA A 49 -25.01 -1.31 9.35
C ALA A 49 -23.86 -1.37 10.38
N GLY A 50 -23.85 -2.37 11.26
CA GLY A 50 -22.73 -2.63 12.17
C GLY A 50 -21.47 -3.10 11.43
N TYR A 51 -21.62 -3.85 10.33
CA TYR A 51 -20.50 -4.22 9.46
C TYR A 51 -19.90 -3.04 8.71
N TYR A 52 -20.70 -2.03 8.36
CA TYR A 52 -20.17 -0.84 7.68
C TYR A 52 -19.53 0.15 8.66
N VAL A 53 -20.11 0.36 9.84
CA VAL A 53 -19.56 1.31 10.83
C VAL A 53 -18.33 0.74 11.58
N GLY A 54 -18.22 -0.58 11.73
CA GLY A 54 -17.10 -1.22 12.43
C GLY A 54 -15.86 -1.54 11.55
N LYS A 55 -15.98 -1.44 10.23
CA LYS A 55 -14.89 -1.74 9.29
C LYS A 55 -14.03 -0.51 8.97
N ASP A 56 -14.57 0.70 9.11
CA ASP A 56 -13.87 1.94 8.78
C ASP A 56 -12.85 2.39 9.86
N GLU A 57 -12.95 1.88 11.09
CA GLU A 57 -12.04 2.29 12.20
C GLU A 57 -10.96 1.24 12.54
N ILE A 58 -11.10 0.00 12.02
CA ILE A 58 -10.11 -1.09 12.21
C ILE A 58 -9.33 -1.38 10.92
N ASP A 59 -9.87 -1.07 9.73
CA ASP A 59 -9.11 -1.15 8.47
C ASP A 59 -8.14 0.06 8.27
N ALA A 60 -8.10 1.01 9.21
CA ALA A 60 -7.15 2.13 9.18
C ALA A 60 -5.76 1.79 9.74
N PHE A 61 -5.51 0.55 10.19
CA PHE A 61 -4.23 0.15 10.79
C PHE A 61 -3.48 -0.97 10.05
N ASP A 62 -4.07 -1.60 9.02
CA ASP A 62 -3.44 -2.69 8.23
C ASP A 62 -3.46 -2.47 6.70
N HIS A 63 -3.61 -1.22 6.24
CA HIS A 63 -3.15 -0.88 4.89
C HIS A 63 -1.64 -0.62 4.89
N GLU A 64 -0.86 -1.69 5.06
CA GLU A 64 0.33 -1.84 4.23
C GLU A 64 -0.15 -1.89 2.79
N GLU A 65 -0.24 -0.73 2.15
CA GLU A 65 0.20 -0.62 0.77
C GLU A 65 1.62 -1.21 0.78
N PRO A 66 1.86 -2.43 0.25
CA PRO A 66 3.23 -2.86 0.06
C PRO A 66 3.82 -1.78 -0.83
N ALA A 67 4.84 -1.08 -0.32
CA ALA A 67 5.56 -0.10 -1.10
C ALA A 67 5.90 -0.78 -2.42
N SER A 68 5.28 -0.28 -3.50
CA SER A 68 5.31 -0.82 -4.86
C SER A 68 6.43 -1.83 -5.04
N GLU A 69 6.07 -3.11 -5.03
CA GLU A 69 6.99 -4.21 -5.31
C GLU A 69 7.44 -4.03 -6.77
N LEU A 70 8.49 -3.24 -6.93
CA LEU A 70 9.12 -2.95 -8.20
C LEU A 70 9.55 -4.29 -8.80
N HIS A 71 8.89 -4.66 -9.90
CA HIS A 71 9.16 -5.85 -10.68
C HIS A 71 10.67 -6.04 -10.88
N LEU A 72 11.25 -6.99 -10.15
CA LEU A 72 12.54 -7.58 -10.48
C LEU A 72 12.35 -8.40 -11.77
N SER A 73 12.36 -7.72 -12.92
CA SER A 73 12.51 -8.39 -14.22
C SER A 73 13.96 -8.86 -14.35
N PRO A 74 14.22 -10.17 -14.46
CA PRO A 74 15.58 -10.67 -14.63
C PRO A 74 15.99 -10.41 -16.09
N GLY A 75 16.86 -9.43 -16.33
CA GLY A 75 17.29 -9.18 -17.71
C GLY A 75 18.51 -8.30 -17.90
N LYS A 76 18.78 -7.34 -17.00
CA LYS A 76 20.00 -6.53 -17.06
C LYS A 76 20.76 -6.62 -15.76
N GLN A 77 21.94 -7.20 -15.85
CA GLN A 77 22.92 -7.17 -14.78
C GLN A 77 23.94 -6.08 -15.08
N PHE A 78 24.13 -5.15 -14.15
CA PHE A 78 25.24 -4.20 -14.20
C PHE A 78 26.31 -4.67 -13.22
N LYS A 79 27.55 -4.85 -13.70
CA LYS A 79 28.65 -5.42 -12.91
C LYS A 79 28.26 -6.73 -12.18
N GLY A 80 27.43 -7.57 -12.81
CA GLY A 80 26.99 -8.87 -12.27
C GLY A 80 25.87 -8.84 -11.22
N LEU A 81 25.32 -7.66 -10.91
CA LEU A 81 24.21 -7.49 -9.95
C LEU A 81 22.92 -7.05 -10.66
N PRO A 82 21.73 -7.42 -10.14
CA PRO A 82 20.46 -7.03 -10.74
C PRO A 82 20.26 -5.51 -10.69
N ILE A 83 19.66 -4.95 -11.76
CA ILE A 83 19.25 -3.54 -11.81
C ILE A 83 17.76 -3.45 -11.47
N ILE A 84 17.40 -2.52 -10.59
CA ILE A 84 16.01 -2.20 -10.28
C ILE A 84 15.48 -1.30 -11.38
N GLU A 85 14.72 -1.89 -12.30
CA GLU A 85 13.99 -1.14 -13.31
C GLU A 85 12.68 -0.64 -12.68
N ALA A 86 12.58 0.67 -12.46
CA ALA A 86 11.29 1.32 -12.21
C ALA A 86 10.69 1.81 -13.52
N GLU A 87 9.37 1.64 -13.65
CA GLU A 87 8.61 2.04 -14.83
C GLU A 87 8.81 3.53 -15.12
N SER A 88 9.21 3.87 -16.35
CA SER A 88 9.52 5.25 -16.70
C SER A 88 8.23 6.01 -17.01
N THR A 89 7.84 6.95 -16.15
CA THR A 89 6.67 7.81 -16.41
C THR A 89 6.99 9.01 -17.32
N GLY A 90 8.23 9.07 -17.86
CA GLY A 90 8.75 10.18 -18.66
C GLY A 90 9.26 11.37 -17.84
N ARG A 91 9.17 11.29 -16.51
CA ARG A 91 9.70 12.28 -15.55
C ARG A 91 11.13 11.91 -15.14
N GLU A 92 11.91 12.92 -14.73
CA GLU A 92 13.27 12.69 -14.22
C GLU A 92 13.20 11.92 -12.89
N ARG A 93 14.08 10.93 -12.72
CA ARG A 93 14.15 10.13 -11.50
C ARG A 93 15.05 10.79 -10.46
N LEU A 94 14.45 11.11 -9.31
CA LEU A 94 15.16 11.66 -8.15
C LEU A 94 15.30 10.56 -7.09
N VAL A 95 16.54 10.13 -6.85
CA VAL A 95 16.86 9.22 -5.74
C VAL A 95 17.35 10.04 -4.56
N VAL A 96 16.71 9.86 -3.40
CA VAL A 96 17.08 10.50 -2.14
C VAL A 96 17.62 9.44 -1.20
N LEU A 97 18.87 9.58 -0.78
CA LEU A 97 19.52 8.69 0.17
C LEU A 97 19.38 9.25 1.59
N GLY A 98 18.84 8.42 2.48
CA GLY A 98 18.61 8.74 3.88
C GLY A 98 17.24 9.35 4.16
N SER A 99 16.83 9.25 5.42
CA SER A 99 15.55 9.71 5.95
C SER A 99 15.67 10.85 6.96
N GLY A 100 16.83 11.52 7.03
CA GLY A 100 17.12 12.58 7.99
C GLY A 100 16.55 13.95 7.63
N TRP A 101 16.96 14.96 8.39
CA TRP A 101 16.53 16.35 8.23
C TRP A 101 16.69 16.91 6.82
N GLY A 102 17.86 16.69 6.21
CA GLY A 102 18.15 17.17 4.86
C GLY A 102 17.24 16.51 3.81
N ALA A 103 17.07 15.20 3.89
CA ALA A 103 16.18 14.46 3.01
C ALA A 103 14.73 14.93 3.16
N VAL A 104 14.21 15.00 4.38
CA VAL A 104 12.83 15.43 4.65
C VAL A 104 12.59 16.89 4.23
N ALA A 105 13.57 17.78 4.39
CA ALA A 105 13.46 19.17 3.94
C ALA A 105 13.32 19.27 2.41
N VAL A 106 14.08 18.47 1.66
CA VAL A 106 13.96 18.39 0.20
C VAL A 106 12.60 17.79 -0.18
N LEU A 107 12.21 16.67 0.43
CA LEU A 107 10.93 16.00 0.14
C LEU A 107 9.71 16.91 0.39
N LYS A 108 9.79 17.83 1.37
CA LYS A 108 8.71 18.79 1.66
C LYS A 108 8.62 19.95 0.67
N THR A 109 9.72 20.34 0.05
CA THR A 109 9.79 21.51 -0.86
C THR A 109 9.74 21.13 -2.34
N LEU A 110 9.89 19.83 -2.64
CA LEU A 110 9.91 19.31 -3.99
C LEU A 110 8.55 19.41 -4.69
N ASP A 111 8.61 19.71 -5.98
CA ASP A 111 7.47 19.69 -6.88
C ASP A 111 7.13 18.24 -7.30
N ARG A 112 5.90 17.81 -7.00
CA ARG A 112 5.44 16.41 -7.11
C ARG A 112 5.27 15.95 -8.56
N ASP A 113 5.09 16.89 -9.47
CA ASP A 113 4.76 16.59 -10.88
C ASP A 113 6.02 16.55 -11.77
N LYS A 114 7.16 17.03 -11.27
CA LYS A 114 8.42 17.10 -12.05
C LYS A 114 9.28 15.85 -11.96
N TYR A 115 9.25 15.16 -10.83
CA TYR A 115 10.18 14.08 -10.52
C TYR A 115 9.47 12.81 -10.05
N ASP A 116 9.99 11.66 -10.47
CA ASP A 116 9.70 10.37 -9.85
C ASP A 116 10.65 10.17 -8.67
N VAL A 117 10.12 10.31 -7.46
CA VAL A 117 10.92 10.33 -6.24
C VAL A 117 11.02 8.93 -5.64
N ILE A 118 12.24 8.47 -5.39
CA ILE A 118 12.54 7.23 -4.68
C ILE A 118 13.38 7.58 -3.45
N VAL A 119 12.88 7.26 -2.27
CA VAL A 119 13.62 7.44 -1.01
C VAL A 119 14.20 6.09 -0.60
N VAL A 120 15.52 6.04 -0.41
CA VAL A 120 16.24 4.84 0.03
C VAL A 120 16.82 5.11 1.42
N SER A 121 16.39 4.34 2.41
CA SER A 121 16.93 4.42 3.77
C SER A 121 16.82 3.06 4.45
N PRO A 122 17.77 2.67 5.32
CA PRO A 122 17.60 1.48 6.16
C PRO A 122 16.52 1.69 7.22
N ASP A 123 16.29 2.94 7.65
CA ASP A 123 15.31 3.28 8.69
C ASP A 123 14.00 3.80 8.08
N ASN A 124 12.87 3.22 8.50
CA ASN A 124 11.52 3.57 8.02
C ASN A 124 10.89 4.80 8.71
N TYR A 125 11.64 5.48 9.58
CA TYR A 125 11.18 6.63 10.35
C TYR A 125 12.16 7.80 10.25
N PHE A 126 11.63 9.01 10.43
CA PHE A 126 12.36 10.24 10.65
C PHE A 126 12.36 10.55 12.15
N ILE A 127 13.50 10.98 12.69
CA ILE A 127 13.64 11.38 14.10
C ILE A 127 13.80 12.90 14.20
N PHE A 128 13.00 13.52 15.05
CA PHE A 128 13.22 14.90 15.48
C PHE A 128 14.34 14.97 16.53
N THR A 129 15.58 14.95 16.05
CA THR A 129 16.79 14.89 16.87
C THR A 129 16.87 15.94 18.01
N PRO A 130 16.34 17.18 17.90
CA PRO A 130 16.39 18.14 19.02
C PRO A 130 15.64 17.70 20.29
N LEU A 131 14.65 16.82 20.19
CA LEU A 131 13.86 16.33 21.33
C LEU A 131 14.30 14.95 21.84
N LEU A 132 15.33 14.34 21.24
CA LEU A 132 15.87 13.06 21.72
C LEU A 132 16.31 13.12 23.19
N PRO A 133 17.00 14.17 23.68
CA PRO A 133 17.34 14.26 25.11
C PRO A 133 16.10 14.24 26.00
N SER A 134 15.03 14.95 25.63
CA SER A 134 13.77 14.95 26.38
C SER A 134 13.07 13.58 26.37
N ALA A 135 13.22 12.81 25.31
CA ALA A 135 12.71 11.44 25.24
C ALA A 135 13.47 10.48 26.17
N THR A 136 14.80 10.65 26.31
CA THR A 136 15.61 9.81 27.21
C THR A 136 15.23 9.97 28.69
N VAL A 137 14.78 11.17 29.09
CA VAL A 137 14.32 11.45 30.46
C VAL A 137 12.81 11.24 30.65
N GLY A 138 12.10 10.74 29.62
CA GLY A 138 10.66 10.47 29.67
C GLY A 138 9.75 11.69 29.73
N THR A 139 10.27 12.90 29.47
CA THR A 139 9.45 14.12 29.41
C THR A 139 8.52 14.11 28.19
N VAL A 140 9.00 13.52 27.09
CA VAL A 140 8.21 13.25 25.89
C VAL A 140 8.32 11.77 25.54
N GLU A 141 7.28 11.23 24.93
CA GLU A 141 7.29 9.85 24.49
C GLU A 141 8.08 9.68 23.19
N PHE A 142 8.80 8.56 23.02
CA PHE A 142 9.56 8.28 21.80
C PHE A 142 8.70 8.35 20.54
N ARG A 143 7.48 7.79 20.56
CA ARG A 143 6.59 7.86 19.39
C ARG A 143 6.18 9.29 19.00
N SER A 144 6.28 10.26 19.92
CA SER A 144 5.97 11.66 19.65
C SER A 144 7.08 12.41 18.93
N VAL A 145 8.32 11.87 18.93
CA VAL A 145 9.47 12.46 18.24
C VAL A 145 9.80 11.75 16.93
N LEU A 146 9.07 10.67 16.59
CA LEU A 146 9.22 9.90 15.36
C LEU A 146 8.10 10.24 14.38
N GLU A 147 8.42 10.26 13.08
CA GLU A 147 7.42 10.35 12.01
C GLU A 147 7.73 9.30 10.94
N GLY A 148 6.74 8.52 10.52
CA GLY A 148 6.94 7.48 9.51
C GLY A 148 7.29 8.06 8.14
N ILE A 149 8.36 7.58 7.50
CA ILE A 149 8.80 8.06 6.18
C ILE A 149 7.77 7.74 5.11
N ARG A 150 7.15 6.55 5.17
CA ARG A 150 6.06 6.16 4.26
C ARG A 150 4.94 7.21 4.22
N ARG A 151 4.63 7.85 5.36
CA ARG A 151 3.62 8.92 5.45
C ARG A 151 4.05 10.20 4.73
N ILE A 152 5.32 10.58 4.83
CA ILE A 152 5.89 11.74 4.15
C ILE A 152 5.93 11.48 2.65
N THR A 153 6.44 10.33 2.23
CA THR A 153 6.59 9.93 0.83
C THR A 153 5.25 9.77 0.12
N LYS A 154 4.20 9.27 0.81
CA LYS A 154 2.84 9.17 0.26
C LYS A 154 2.26 10.54 -0.13
N ARG A 155 2.59 11.62 0.60
CA ARG A 155 2.11 12.99 0.28
C ARG A 155 2.64 13.52 -1.05
N ILE A 156 3.81 13.04 -1.48
CA ILE A 156 4.46 13.45 -2.72
C ILE A 156 4.31 12.40 -3.85
N ARG A 157 3.53 11.33 -3.62
CA ARG A 157 3.40 10.18 -4.55
C ARG A 157 4.75 9.54 -4.91
N GLY A 158 5.69 9.53 -3.97
CA GLY A 158 6.98 8.88 -4.15
C GLY A 158 6.96 7.41 -3.71
N ALA A 159 8.03 6.68 -4.05
CA ALA A 159 8.29 5.34 -3.54
C ALA A 159 9.29 5.38 -2.39
N TYR A 160 9.13 4.49 -1.41
CA TYR A 160 10.09 4.28 -0.32
C TYR A 160 10.65 2.86 -0.42
N VAL A 161 11.96 2.73 -0.35
CA VAL A 161 12.67 1.45 -0.37
C VAL A 161 13.49 1.34 0.90
N GLU A 162 13.21 0.29 1.68
CA GLU A 162 13.96 -0.03 2.88
C GLU A 162 15.25 -0.76 2.50
N ALA A 163 16.33 0.00 2.35
CA ALA A 163 17.63 -0.51 1.93
C ALA A 163 18.76 0.44 2.37
N SER A 164 19.95 -0.12 2.57
CA SER A 164 21.16 0.65 2.80
C SER A 164 21.83 1.00 1.46
N ALA A 165 22.25 2.25 1.29
CA ALA A 165 23.08 2.64 0.14
C ALA A 165 24.54 2.37 0.47
N VAL A 166 25.16 1.44 -0.26
CA VAL A 166 26.54 0.98 -0.01
C VAL A 166 27.54 1.78 -0.81
N ASP A 167 27.24 2.04 -2.09
CA ASP A 167 28.16 2.70 -3.01
C ASP A 167 27.40 3.49 -4.09
N VAL A 168 28.06 4.44 -4.74
CA VAL A 168 27.49 5.29 -5.79
C VAL A 168 28.45 5.37 -6.97
N ASP A 169 27.98 4.91 -8.13
CA ASP A 169 28.69 5.04 -9.40
C ASP A 169 28.16 6.29 -10.14
N PHE A 170 28.94 7.37 -10.13
CA PHE A 170 28.57 8.64 -10.75
C PHE A 170 28.69 8.63 -12.28
N GLU A 171 29.52 7.75 -12.85
CA GLU A 171 29.70 7.63 -14.30
C GLU A 171 28.51 6.89 -14.91
N ALA A 172 28.14 5.77 -14.31
CA ALA A 172 26.98 4.97 -14.72
C ALA A 172 25.65 5.51 -14.20
N LYS A 173 25.68 6.50 -13.28
CA LYS A 173 24.53 7.05 -12.56
C LYS A 173 23.66 5.99 -11.89
N CYS A 174 24.31 5.12 -11.12
CA CYS A 174 23.67 4.04 -10.38
C CYS A 174 24.09 4.04 -8.92
N VAL A 175 23.15 3.80 -8.01
CA VAL A 175 23.42 3.58 -6.58
C VAL A 175 23.37 2.09 -6.30
N LEU A 176 24.37 1.56 -5.60
CA LEU A 176 24.35 0.21 -5.07
C LEU A 176 23.54 0.21 -3.78
N ILE A 177 22.40 -0.47 -3.80
CA ILE A 177 21.56 -0.65 -2.61
C ILE A 177 21.68 -2.09 -2.11
N GLU A 178 21.64 -2.24 -0.80
CA GLU A 178 21.65 -3.52 -0.09
C GLU A 178 20.38 -3.60 0.74
N LYS A 179 19.51 -4.53 0.36
CA LYS A 179 18.28 -4.83 1.11
C LYS A 179 18.57 -5.95 2.10
N PRO A 180 18.12 -5.82 3.36
CA PRO A 180 18.16 -6.93 4.31
C PRO A 180 17.43 -8.15 3.74
N GLY A 181 18.13 -9.28 3.58
CA GLY A 181 17.55 -10.56 3.11
C GLY A 181 17.47 -10.76 1.59
N GLU A 182 17.38 -9.70 0.78
CA GLU A 182 17.30 -9.79 -0.69
C GLU A 182 18.65 -9.61 -1.40
N GLY A 183 19.67 -9.10 -0.70
CA GLY A 183 21.00 -8.90 -1.25
C GLY A 183 21.19 -7.52 -1.90
N ARG A 184 22.10 -7.45 -2.87
CA ARG A 184 22.54 -6.18 -3.48
C ARG A 184 21.97 -5.99 -4.88
N ALA A 185 21.55 -4.77 -5.18
CA ALA A 185 21.02 -4.38 -6.47
C ALA A 185 21.45 -2.95 -6.85
N TRP A 186 21.50 -2.66 -8.15
CA TRP A 186 21.78 -1.33 -8.66
C TRP A 186 20.48 -0.57 -8.93
N LEU A 187 20.39 0.65 -8.41
CA LEU A 187 19.29 1.58 -8.63
C LEU A 187 19.76 2.73 -9.52
N PRO A 188 19.30 2.82 -10.79
CA PRO A 188 19.67 3.93 -11.67
C PRO A 188 18.93 5.21 -11.26
N TYR A 189 19.60 6.35 -11.44
CA TYR A 189 19.08 7.68 -11.08
C TYR A 189 19.44 8.75 -12.12
N ASP A 190 18.63 9.80 -12.23
CA ASP A 190 18.99 11.00 -13.01
C ASP A 190 19.56 12.09 -12.11
N ARG A 191 18.93 12.26 -10.94
CA ARG A 191 19.33 13.18 -9.88
C ARG A 191 19.48 12.42 -8.57
N LEU A 192 20.53 12.73 -7.84
CA LEU A 192 20.84 12.12 -6.55
C LEU A 192 20.90 13.19 -5.46
N VAL A 193 20.19 12.95 -4.36
CA VAL A 193 20.28 13.75 -3.15
C VAL A 193 20.87 12.87 -2.05
N VAL A 194 21.99 13.30 -1.47
CA VAL A 194 22.67 12.57 -0.40
C VAL A 194 22.35 13.24 0.94
N GLY A 195 21.53 12.55 1.75
CA GLY A 195 21.06 13.02 3.05
C GLY A 195 21.24 11.96 4.16
N VAL A 196 22.27 11.11 4.04
CA VAL A 196 22.55 10.00 4.97
C VAL A 196 23.03 10.44 6.36
N GLY A 197 23.37 11.72 6.53
CA GLY A 197 23.86 12.25 7.80
C GLY A 197 25.30 11.84 8.09
N ALA A 198 25.62 11.68 9.37
CA ALA A 198 26.94 11.31 9.85
C ALA A 198 26.82 10.32 11.01
N GLN A 199 27.84 9.49 11.19
CA GLN A 199 27.93 8.57 12.32
C GLN A 199 28.87 9.12 13.40
N SER A 200 28.63 8.72 14.65
CA SER A 200 29.53 9.05 15.76
C SER A 200 30.88 8.40 15.54
N ILE A 201 31.95 9.18 15.75
CA ILE A 201 33.33 8.68 15.67
C ILE A 201 33.85 8.43 17.08
N THR A 202 34.13 7.17 17.41
CA THR A 202 34.70 6.77 18.72
C THR A 202 36.19 7.07 18.87
N ARG A 203 36.83 7.59 17.80
CA ARG A 203 38.25 7.98 17.75
C ARG A 203 39.21 6.90 18.31
N GLY A 204 38.87 5.62 18.17
CA GLY A 204 39.70 4.50 18.61
C GLY A 204 39.82 4.35 20.12
N THR A 205 38.96 4.99 20.90
CA THR A 205 38.91 4.79 22.35
C THR A 205 38.32 3.43 22.68
N SER A 206 39.10 2.60 23.37
CA SER A 206 38.67 1.25 23.76
C SER A 206 37.54 1.33 24.77
N GLY A 207 36.43 0.61 24.51
CA GLY A 207 35.29 0.50 25.43
C GLY A 207 34.08 1.37 25.07
N LEU A 208 34.10 2.08 23.94
CA LEU A 208 32.95 2.76 23.33
C LEU A 208 32.50 2.06 22.04
#